data_AF-A0A520HNB3-F1
#
_entry.id   AF-A0A520HNB3-F1
#
_cell.length_a   1.000
_cell.length_b   1.000
_cell.length_c   1.000
_cell.angle_alpha   90.00
_cell.angle_beta   90.00
_cell.angle_gamma   90.00
#
_symmetry.space_group_name_H-M   'P 1'
#
loop_
_entity.id
_entity.type
_entity.pdbx_description
1 polymer ?
#
loop_
_entity_poly.entity_id
_entity_poly.type
_entity_poly.pdbx_seq_one_letter_code
_entity_poly.pdbx_strand_id
1 'polypeptide(L)'
;MQMIHTSFVRILFGIIIIGSIVFRFFNPAPAMQDFHTLSCIGDMAMGALGAYLCTLKDWKYRFENLGKPVIILTYVAVIGAFLFRGHIFWGNDLLHIFDRTLISIVFLMVIIEQNFARNSLFKFSKLKPLSRLGVISFGLYCYHPLTISIVAIIFTRLHLSQANPLIFIVQLIAGLIATIIVALLSYKIIEKPFLRLKLKYSYIVKGQKDL
;
A
#
# COMPACT_ATOMS: atom_id res chain seq x y z
N MET A 1 -27.06 9.73 17.61
CA MET A 1 -25.62 9.96 17.80
C MET A 1 -24.74 9.13 16.84
N GLN A 2 -25.02 7.85 16.56
CA GLN A 2 -24.26 7.03 15.60
C GLN A 2 -24.28 7.55 14.13
N MET A 3 -25.41 8.05 13.60
CA MET A 3 -25.47 8.56 12.22
C MET A 3 -24.61 9.81 11.97
N ILE A 4 -24.46 10.69 12.96
CA ILE A 4 -23.66 11.93 12.85
C ILE A 4 -22.18 11.56 12.72
N HIS A 5 -21.73 10.60 13.53
CA HIS A 5 -20.35 10.09 13.47
C HIS A 5 -20.05 9.42 12.12
N THR A 6 -21.02 8.69 11.55
CA THR A 6 -20.89 8.01 10.25
C THR A 6 -20.73 8.97 9.07
N SER A 7 -21.49 10.05 9.04
CA SER A 7 -21.37 11.05 7.96
C SER A 7 -20.12 11.90 8.11
N PHE A 8 -19.72 12.24 9.34
CA PHE A 8 -18.51 13.01 9.60
C PHE A 8 -17.24 12.31 9.10
N VAL A 9 -17.08 11.00 9.35
CA VAL A 9 -15.89 10.25 8.92
C VAL A 9 -15.72 10.25 7.39
N ARG A 10 -16.82 10.09 6.64
CA ARG A 10 -16.79 10.13 5.16
C ARG A 10 -16.37 11.50 4.65
N ILE A 11 -16.92 12.55 5.24
CA ILE A 11 -16.59 13.94 4.88
C ILE A 11 -15.12 14.22 5.18
N LEU A 12 -14.61 13.81 6.33
CA LEU A 12 -13.22 14.01 6.72
C LEU A 12 -12.24 13.37 5.73
N PHE A 13 -12.41 12.10 5.38
CA PHE A 13 -11.54 11.44 4.40
C PHE A 13 -11.69 12.04 3.00
N GLY A 14 -12.92 12.42 2.61
CA GLY A 14 -13.18 13.12 1.36
C GLY A 14 -12.42 14.44 1.27
N ILE A 15 -12.42 15.25 2.33
CA ILE A 15 -11.66 16.50 2.42
C ILE A 15 -10.16 16.25 2.26
N ILE A 16 -9.62 15.21 2.91
CA ILE A 16 -8.18 14.88 2.80
C ILE A 16 -7.82 14.49 1.35
N ILE A 17 -8.62 13.64 0.71
CA ILE A 17 -8.39 13.21 -0.68
C ILE A 17 -8.47 14.39 -1.64
N ILE A 18 -9.51 15.22 -1.54
CA ILE A 18 -9.68 16.41 -2.37
C ILE A 18 -8.53 17.39 -2.10
N GLY A 19 -8.17 17.61 -0.84
CA GLY A 19 -7.04 18.46 -0.45
C GLY A 19 -5.72 18.00 -1.06
N SER A 20 -5.45 16.69 -1.10
CA SER A 20 -4.28 16.13 -1.77
C SER A 20 -4.29 16.37 -3.29
N ILE A 21 -5.45 16.26 -3.95
CA ILE A 21 -5.59 16.55 -5.39
C ILE A 21 -5.36 18.04 -5.67
N VAL A 22 -5.97 18.92 -4.87
CA VAL A 22 -5.80 20.37 -4.98
C VAL A 22 -4.35 20.76 -4.74
N PHE A 23 -3.69 20.17 -3.74
CA PHE A 23 -2.27 20.39 -3.48
C PHE A 23 -1.39 20.02 -4.69
N ARG A 24 -1.66 18.87 -5.32
CA ARG A 24 -0.95 18.42 -6.54
C ARG A 24 -1.17 19.33 -7.73
N PHE A 25 -2.38 19.89 -7.87
CA PHE A 25 -2.70 20.86 -8.93
C PHE A 25 -1.85 22.13 -8.80
N PHE A 26 -1.70 22.66 -7.59
CA PHE A 26 -0.86 23.85 -7.35
C PHE A 26 0.64 23.57 -7.33
N ASN A 27 1.05 22.31 -7.09
CA ASN A 27 2.45 21.91 -7.01
C ASN A 27 2.74 20.80 -8.04
N PRO A 28 2.88 21.14 -9.34
CA PRO A 28 3.09 20.16 -10.40
C PRO A 28 4.49 19.52 -10.38
N ALA A 29 5.43 20.07 -9.63
CA ALA A 29 6.80 19.55 -9.55
C ALA A 29 6.81 18.07 -9.09
N PRO A 30 7.41 17.13 -9.87
CA PRO A 30 7.36 15.70 -9.55
C PRO A 30 7.84 15.36 -8.14
N ALA A 31 8.90 16.03 -7.66
CA ALA A 31 9.42 15.84 -6.31
C ALA A 31 8.39 16.19 -5.22
N MET A 32 7.58 17.24 -5.43
CA MET A 32 6.51 17.61 -4.51
C MET A 32 5.35 16.62 -4.59
N GLN A 33 5.04 16.13 -5.78
CA GLN A 33 3.94 15.18 -5.95
C GLN A 33 4.26 13.80 -5.37
N ASP A 34 5.52 13.35 -5.43
CA ASP A 34 5.92 12.01 -5.01
C ASP A 34 6.33 11.93 -3.54
N PHE A 35 7.01 12.95 -3.00
CA PHE A 35 7.59 12.89 -1.65
C PHE A 35 6.84 13.73 -0.61
N HIS A 36 6.05 14.73 -1.03
CA HIS A 36 5.41 15.62 -0.05
C HIS A 36 4.25 14.93 0.65
N THR A 37 4.24 14.99 1.99
CA THR A 37 3.23 14.33 2.85
C THR A 37 1.80 14.69 2.45
N LEU A 38 1.52 15.96 2.12
CA LEU A 38 0.17 16.39 1.71
C LEU A 38 -0.29 15.79 0.38
N SER A 39 0.63 15.43 -0.52
CA SER A 39 0.29 14.69 -1.73
C SER A 39 0.04 13.21 -1.40
N CYS A 40 0.90 12.60 -0.58
CA CYS A 40 0.86 11.17 -0.25
C CYS A 40 -0.29 10.77 0.68
N ILE A 41 -0.72 11.65 1.58
CA ILE A 41 -1.73 11.32 2.61
C ILE A 41 -3.09 10.94 1.99
N GLY A 42 -3.38 11.40 0.77
CA GLY A 42 -4.57 11.01 0.03
C GLY A 42 -4.67 9.50 -0.21
N ASP A 43 -3.56 8.81 -0.43
CA ASP A 43 -3.54 7.36 -0.65
C ASP A 43 -3.92 6.60 0.63
N MET A 44 -3.42 7.07 1.77
CA MET A 44 -3.77 6.53 3.10
C MET A 44 -5.24 6.82 3.44
N ALA A 45 -5.73 8.03 3.14
CA ALA A 45 -7.12 8.41 3.33
C ALA A 45 -8.06 7.59 2.43
N MET A 46 -7.64 7.24 1.21
CA MET A 46 -8.39 6.35 0.32
C MET A 46 -8.52 4.95 0.92
N GLY A 47 -7.42 4.39 1.43
CA GLY A 47 -7.44 3.11 2.14
C GLY A 47 -8.32 3.14 3.40
N ALA A 48 -8.22 4.21 4.19
CA ALA A 48 -9.03 4.40 5.40
C ALA A 48 -10.53 4.54 5.07
N LEU A 49 -10.88 5.27 4.00
CA LEU A 49 -12.24 5.39 3.53
C LEU A 49 -12.79 4.02 3.12
N GLY A 50 -12.04 3.23 2.35
CA GLY A 50 -12.47 1.90 1.95
C GLY A 50 -12.64 0.94 3.13
N ALA A 51 -11.70 0.95 4.09
CA ALA A 51 -11.83 0.18 5.33
C ALA A 51 -13.07 0.60 6.13
N TYR A 52 -13.34 1.90 6.19
CA TYR A 52 -14.55 2.45 6.80
C TYR A 52 -15.83 1.97 6.09
N LEU A 53 -15.86 1.98 4.75
CA LEU A 53 -17.00 1.48 3.97
C LEU A 53 -17.26 -0.01 4.27
N CYS A 54 -16.22 -0.83 4.46
CA CYS A 54 -16.38 -2.23 4.86
C CYS A 54 -17.03 -2.43 6.24
N THR A 55 -17.11 -1.40 7.09
CA THR A 55 -17.84 -1.47 8.37
C THR A 55 -19.35 -1.25 8.20
N LEU A 56 -19.78 -0.66 7.09
CA LEU A 56 -21.19 -0.41 6.77
C LEU A 56 -21.80 -1.67 6.14
N LYS A 57 -22.92 -2.16 6.70
CA LYS A 57 -23.54 -3.43 6.30
C LYS A 57 -23.80 -3.54 4.80
N ASP A 58 -24.34 -2.48 4.19
CA ASP A 58 -24.69 -2.48 2.76
C ASP A 58 -23.46 -2.57 1.85
N TRP A 59 -22.41 -1.79 2.15
CA TRP A 59 -21.16 -1.82 1.41
C TRP A 59 -20.41 -3.12 1.61
N LYS A 60 -20.37 -3.63 2.85
CA LYS A 60 -19.80 -4.94 3.15
C LYS A 60 -20.47 -6.04 2.33
N TYR A 61 -21.81 -6.07 2.27
CA TYR A 61 -22.53 -7.04 1.45
C TYR A 61 -22.17 -6.94 -0.03
N ARG A 62 -22.04 -5.74 -0.58
CA ARG A 62 -21.60 -5.52 -1.98
C ARG A 62 -20.18 -6.05 -2.22
N PHE A 63 -19.27 -5.80 -1.29
CA PHE A 63 -17.87 -6.25 -1.39
C PHE A 63 -17.72 -7.77 -1.25
N GLU A 64 -18.54 -8.42 -0.42
CA GLU A 64 -18.55 -9.89 -0.31
C GLU A 64 -19.05 -10.56 -1.60
N ASN A 65 -19.97 -9.91 -2.31
CA ASN A 65 -20.63 -10.44 -3.51
C ASN A 65 -20.15 -9.79 -4.81
N LEU A 66 -18.87 -9.40 -4.88
CA LEU A 66 -18.28 -8.88 -6.12
C LEU A 66 -18.40 -9.91 -7.26
N GLY A 67 -18.93 -9.46 -8.40
CA GLY A 67 -19.05 -10.28 -9.60
C GLY A 67 -17.67 -10.57 -10.22
N LYS A 68 -17.52 -11.76 -10.82
CA LYS A 68 -16.28 -12.15 -11.52
C LYS A 68 -15.79 -11.12 -12.56
N PRO A 69 -16.66 -10.47 -13.36
CA PRO A 69 -16.20 -9.44 -14.30
C PRO A 69 -15.50 -8.26 -13.61
N VAL A 70 -16.00 -7.83 -12.44
CA VAL A 70 -15.41 -6.73 -11.67
C VAL A 70 -14.04 -7.13 -11.12
N ILE A 71 -13.91 -8.38 -10.66
CA ILE A 71 -12.64 -8.92 -10.16
C ILE A 71 -11.61 -8.98 -11.30
N ILE A 72 -11.99 -9.54 -12.45
CA ILE A 72 -11.12 -9.61 -13.64
C ILE A 72 -10.72 -8.19 -14.06
N LEU A 73 -11.68 -7.27 -14.16
CA LEU A 73 -11.41 -5.87 -14.52
C LEU A 73 -10.44 -5.21 -13.53
N THR A 74 -10.55 -5.50 -12.23
CA THR A 74 -9.62 -4.98 -11.21
C THR A 74 -8.20 -5.46 -11.47
N TYR A 75 -7.97 -6.74 -11.73
CA TYR A 75 -6.63 -7.25 -12.04
C TYR A 75 -6.10 -6.76 -13.39
N VAL A 76 -6.97 -6.66 -14.40
CA VAL A 76 -6.61 -6.04 -15.69
C VAL A 76 -6.22 -4.58 -15.49
N ALA A 77 -6.93 -3.83 -14.64
CA ALA A 77 -6.58 -2.45 -14.30
C ALA A 77 -5.24 -2.37 -13.55
N VAL A 78 -4.91 -3.31 -12.68
CA VAL A 78 -3.58 -3.40 -12.03
C VAL A 78 -2.49 -3.60 -13.07
N ILE A 79 -2.64 -4.58 -13.96
CA ILE A 79 -1.67 -4.88 -15.02
C ILE A 79 -1.55 -3.69 -15.98
N GLY A 80 -2.67 -3.09 -16.35
CA GLY A 80 -2.74 -1.92 -17.21
C GLY A 80 -2.05 -0.70 -16.58
N ALA A 81 -2.30 -0.44 -15.30
CA ALA A 81 -1.59 0.60 -14.55
C ALA A 81 -0.09 0.31 -14.50
N PHE A 82 0.33 -0.94 -14.25
CA PHE A 82 1.75 -1.28 -14.21
C PHE A 82 2.46 -1.07 -15.56
N LEU A 83 1.83 -1.45 -16.68
CA LEU A 83 2.45 -1.38 -18.01
C LEU A 83 2.34 0.01 -18.66
N PHE A 84 1.20 0.69 -18.51
CA PHE A 84 0.89 1.89 -19.28
C PHE A 84 0.94 3.19 -18.49
N ARG A 85 1.16 3.16 -17.16
CA ARG A 85 1.20 4.38 -16.34
C ARG A 85 2.16 5.44 -16.90
N GLY A 86 3.39 5.06 -17.25
CA GLY A 86 4.37 5.99 -17.80
C GLY A 86 3.90 6.65 -19.10
N HIS A 87 3.26 5.90 -20.00
CA HIS A 87 2.76 6.44 -21.26
C HIS A 87 1.48 7.27 -21.11
N ILE A 88 0.58 6.88 -20.20
CA ILE A 88 -0.73 7.54 -20.01
C ILE A 88 -0.57 8.87 -19.26
N PHE A 89 0.25 8.89 -18.20
CA PHE A 89 0.27 10.00 -17.27
C PHE A 89 1.41 10.99 -17.52
N TRP A 90 2.53 10.59 -18.14
CA TRP A 90 3.65 11.51 -18.37
C TRP A 90 3.45 12.39 -19.63
N GLY A 91 2.52 12.02 -20.51
CA GLY A 91 2.19 12.81 -21.70
C GLY A 91 1.17 13.92 -21.47
N ASN A 92 0.54 14.01 -20.28
CA ASN A 92 -0.52 14.97 -20.01
C ASN A 92 -0.52 15.40 -18.53
N ASP A 93 -0.12 16.65 -18.27
CA ASP A 93 0.03 17.22 -16.93
C ASP A 93 -1.25 17.15 -16.08
N LEU A 94 -2.43 17.27 -16.72
CA LEU A 94 -3.71 17.19 -16.01
C LEU A 94 -4.01 15.76 -15.55
N LEU A 95 -3.68 14.75 -16.36
CA LEU A 95 -3.86 13.35 -15.99
C LEU A 95 -2.87 12.94 -14.89
N HIS A 96 -1.65 13.48 -14.92
CA HIS A 96 -0.62 13.21 -13.91
C HIS A 96 -1.08 13.51 -12.47
N ILE A 97 -1.90 14.55 -12.29
CA ILE A 97 -2.45 14.93 -10.97
C ILE A 97 -3.32 13.82 -10.37
N PHE A 98 -4.04 13.07 -11.21
CA PHE A 98 -4.96 12.02 -10.79
C PHE A 98 -4.30 10.63 -10.73
N ASP A 99 -3.12 10.45 -11.32
CA ASP A 99 -2.39 9.18 -11.39
C ASP A 99 -2.38 8.43 -10.05
N ARG A 100 -1.90 9.09 -8.97
CA ARG A 100 -1.85 8.50 -7.63
C ARG A 100 -3.21 8.08 -7.09
N THR A 101 -4.24 8.92 -7.28
CA THR A 101 -5.59 8.63 -6.81
C THR A 101 -6.22 7.46 -7.57
N LEU A 102 -5.99 7.37 -8.88
CA LEU A 102 -6.46 6.25 -9.69
C LEU A 102 -5.79 4.95 -9.25
N ILE A 103 -4.48 4.97 -9.04
CA ILE A 103 -3.73 3.81 -8.56
C ILE A 103 -4.22 3.38 -7.18
N SER A 104 -4.41 4.31 -6.24
CA SER A 104 -4.89 3.97 -4.89
C SER A 104 -6.30 3.39 -4.90
N ILE A 105 -7.19 3.83 -5.79
CA ILE A 105 -8.51 3.20 -5.99
C ILE A 105 -8.37 1.77 -6.52
N VAL A 106 -7.52 1.54 -7.52
CA VAL A 106 -7.30 0.19 -8.08
C VAL A 106 -6.74 -0.76 -7.01
N PHE A 107 -5.72 -0.35 -6.25
CA PHE A 107 -5.18 -1.15 -5.16
C PHE A 107 -6.16 -1.33 -4.00
N LEU A 108 -6.99 -0.33 -3.70
CA LEU A 108 -8.06 -0.49 -2.72
C LEU A 108 -9.04 -1.59 -3.14
N MET A 109 -9.43 -1.64 -4.41
CA MET A 109 -10.28 -2.71 -4.93
C MET A 109 -9.62 -4.09 -4.79
N VAL A 110 -8.31 -4.21 -5.03
CA VAL A 110 -7.55 -5.45 -4.78
C VAL A 110 -7.59 -5.83 -3.30
N ILE A 111 -7.38 -4.87 -2.39
CA ILE A 111 -7.42 -5.11 -0.94
C ILE A 111 -8.81 -5.58 -0.51
N ILE A 112 -9.87 -4.92 -0.98
CA ILE A 112 -11.26 -5.29 -0.67
C ILE A 112 -11.55 -6.69 -1.19
N GLU A 113 -11.18 -6.99 -2.43
CA GLU A 113 -11.39 -8.29 -3.04
C GLU A 113 -10.65 -9.40 -2.27
N GLN A 114 -9.37 -9.22 -1.95
CA GLN A 114 -8.57 -10.23 -1.25
C GLN A 114 -9.05 -10.52 0.17
N ASN A 115 -9.64 -9.52 0.85
CA ASN A 115 -10.09 -9.65 2.24
C ASN A 115 -11.55 -10.09 2.37
N PHE A 116 -12.45 -9.56 1.53
CA PHE A 116 -13.90 -9.71 1.73
C PHE A 116 -14.61 -10.53 0.65
N ALA A 117 -14.13 -10.54 -0.59
CA ALA A 117 -14.85 -11.22 -1.67
C ALA A 117 -14.94 -12.73 -1.42
N ARG A 118 -16.14 -13.31 -1.63
CA ARG A 118 -16.36 -14.76 -1.54
C ARG A 118 -15.96 -15.47 -2.83
N ASN A 119 -16.12 -14.82 -3.96
CA ASN A 119 -15.91 -15.36 -5.31
C ASN A 119 -14.52 -15.03 -5.91
N SER A 120 -13.49 -14.92 -5.07
CA SER A 120 -12.13 -14.60 -5.50
C SER A 120 -11.55 -15.62 -6.47
N LEU A 121 -10.83 -15.14 -7.49
CA LEU A 121 -10.08 -15.98 -8.44
C LEU A 121 -8.92 -16.70 -7.74
N PHE A 122 -8.21 -15.97 -6.89
CA PHE A 122 -7.07 -16.46 -6.12
C PHE A 122 -6.98 -15.70 -4.81
N LYS A 123 -6.68 -16.37 -3.70
CA LYS A 123 -6.48 -15.72 -2.39
C LYS A 123 -5.04 -15.88 -1.93
N PHE A 124 -4.34 -14.76 -1.78
CA PHE A 124 -2.94 -14.75 -1.33
C PHE A 124 -2.76 -15.33 0.08
N SER A 125 -3.80 -15.29 0.92
CA SER A 125 -3.78 -15.88 2.26
C SER A 125 -3.48 -17.38 2.28
N LYS A 126 -3.75 -18.11 1.18
CA LYS A 126 -3.41 -19.53 1.03
C LYS A 126 -1.90 -19.77 0.97
N LEU A 127 -1.11 -18.79 0.53
CA LEU A 127 0.34 -18.87 0.44
C LEU A 127 0.99 -18.45 1.77
N LYS A 128 1.24 -19.43 2.64
CA LYS A 128 1.92 -19.22 3.94
C LYS A 128 3.18 -18.34 3.90
N PRO A 129 4.14 -18.50 2.95
CA PRO A 129 5.32 -17.64 2.93
C PRO A 129 4.97 -16.17 2.63
N LEU A 130 4.02 -15.94 1.72
CA LEU A 130 3.59 -14.59 1.36
C LEU A 130 2.84 -13.92 2.52
N SER A 131 1.98 -14.68 3.22
CA SER A 131 1.32 -14.21 4.45
C SER A 131 2.33 -13.81 5.54
N ARG A 132 3.44 -14.55 5.68
CA ARG A 132 4.52 -14.19 6.62
C ARG A 132 5.26 -12.92 6.21
N LEU A 133 5.50 -12.72 4.91
CA LEU A 133 6.08 -11.48 4.39
C LEU A 133 5.14 -10.28 4.63
N GLY A 134 3.83 -10.48 4.54
CA GLY A 134 2.82 -9.47 4.88
C GLY A 134 2.96 -8.95 6.31
N VAL A 135 3.33 -9.81 7.27
CA VAL A 135 3.53 -9.40 8.68
C VAL A 135 4.69 -8.40 8.83
N ILE A 136 5.76 -8.56 8.04
CA ILE A 136 6.93 -7.67 8.08
C ILE A 136 6.89 -6.58 7.00
N SER A 137 5.77 -6.42 6.29
CA SER A 137 5.63 -5.52 5.15
C SER A 137 5.92 -4.06 5.50
N PHE A 138 5.56 -3.63 6.72
CA PHE A 138 5.90 -2.30 7.21
C PHE A 138 7.42 -2.08 7.27
N GLY A 139 8.16 -3.04 7.83
CA GLY A 139 9.62 -3.01 7.82
C GLY A 139 10.21 -3.03 6.41
N LEU A 140 9.67 -3.87 5.51
CA LEU A 140 10.09 -3.90 4.10
C LEU A 140 9.92 -2.51 3.45
N TYR A 141 8.79 -1.85 3.65
CA TYR A 141 8.54 -0.51 3.15
C TYR A 141 9.51 0.53 3.71
N CYS A 142 9.80 0.53 5.01
CA CYS A 142 10.69 1.52 5.61
C CYS A 142 12.16 1.33 5.22
N TYR A 143 12.64 0.08 5.15
CA TYR A 143 14.07 -0.21 5.02
C TYR A 143 14.54 -0.50 3.59
N HIS A 144 13.65 -0.74 2.63
CA HIS A 144 14.07 -1.05 1.26
C HIS A 144 14.91 0.06 0.60
N PRO A 145 14.60 1.39 0.69
CA PRO A 145 15.40 2.40 -0.01
C PRO A 145 16.81 2.47 0.56
N LEU A 146 16.93 2.32 1.89
CA LEU A 146 18.20 2.32 2.60
C LEU A 146 19.05 1.11 2.22
N THR A 147 18.49 -0.10 2.32
CA THR A 147 19.22 -1.35 2.05
C THR A 147 19.62 -1.49 0.58
N ILE A 148 18.74 -1.12 -0.36
CA ILE A 148 19.07 -1.09 -1.79
C ILE A 148 20.21 -0.11 -2.06
N SER A 149 20.19 1.08 -1.45
CA SER A 149 21.25 2.07 -1.62
C SER A 149 22.59 1.58 -1.07
N ILE A 150 22.61 0.96 0.11
CA ILE A 150 23.82 0.37 0.70
C ILE A 150 24.40 -0.72 -0.21
N VAL A 151 23.55 -1.64 -0.70
CA VAL A 151 23.99 -2.70 -1.61
C VAL A 151 24.53 -2.12 -2.91
N ALA A 152 23.90 -1.10 -3.48
CA ALA A 152 24.38 -0.41 -4.68
C ALA A 152 25.76 0.25 -4.47
N ILE A 153 25.99 0.89 -3.31
CA ILE A 153 27.29 1.47 -2.95
C ILE A 153 28.36 0.38 -2.85
N ILE A 154 28.07 -0.75 -2.22
CA ILE A 154 29.00 -1.88 -2.10
C ILE A 154 29.41 -2.40 -3.48
N PHE A 155 28.44 -2.62 -4.37
CA PHE A 155 28.71 -3.12 -5.73
C PHE A 155 29.54 -2.12 -6.55
N THR A 156 29.27 -0.83 -6.39
CA THR A 156 30.06 0.24 -7.03
C THR A 156 31.50 0.27 -6.51
N ARG A 157 31.71 0.08 -5.20
CA ARG A 157 33.05 0.02 -4.58
C ARG A 157 33.85 -1.22 -5.00
N LEU A 158 33.17 -2.31 -5.33
CA LEU A 158 33.78 -3.54 -5.85
C LEU A 158 34.08 -3.47 -7.36
N HIS A 159 33.85 -2.32 -8.00
CA HIS A 159 34.01 -2.13 -9.45
C HIS A 159 33.23 -3.14 -10.30
N LEU A 160 32.10 -3.65 -9.78
CA LEU A 160 31.24 -4.57 -10.50
C LEU A 160 30.46 -3.79 -11.56
N SER A 161 30.71 -4.12 -12.84
CA SER A 161 30.07 -3.43 -13.96
C SER A 161 28.57 -3.75 -14.03
N GLN A 162 27.75 -2.72 -13.86
CA GLN A 162 26.29 -2.79 -14.01
C GLN A 162 25.84 -3.05 -15.45
N ALA A 163 26.75 -2.94 -16.42
CA ALA A 163 26.46 -3.29 -17.80
C ALA A 163 26.28 -4.80 -17.98
N ASN A 164 26.78 -5.63 -17.06
CA ASN A 164 26.53 -7.05 -17.09
C ASN A 164 25.14 -7.35 -16.48
N PRO A 165 24.20 -7.91 -17.26
CA PRO A 165 22.85 -8.20 -16.77
C PRO A 165 22.85 -9.19 -15.59
N LEU A 166 23.85 -10.07 -15.50
CA LEU A 166 23.98 -10.99 -14.38
C LEU A 166 24.30 -10.24 -13.07
N ILE A 167 25.21 -9.27 -13.12
CA ILE A 167 25.59 -8.45 -11.95
C ILE A 167 24.38 -7.65 -11.48
N PHE A 168 23.61 -7.09 -12.41
CA PHE A 168 22.37 -6.37 -12.11
C PHE A 168 21.34 -7.27 -11.39
N ILE A 169 21.09 -8.48 -11.89
CA ILE A 169 20.18 -9.44 -11.25
C ILE A 169 20.69 -9.82 -9.86
N VAL A 170 21.98 -10.08 -9.72
CA VAL A 170 22.61 -10.41 -8.43
C VAL A 170 22.45 -9.24 -7.44
N GLN A 171 22.64 -8.00 -7.87
CA GLN A 171 22.41 -6.82 -7.05
C GLN A 171 20.95 -6.72 -6.58
N LEU A 172 19.99 -6.95 -7.47
CA LEU A 172 18.56 -6.89 -7.15
C LEU A 172 18.19 -7.95 -6.11
N ILE A 173 18.65 -9.19 -6.30
CA ILE A 173 18.43 -10.29 -5.35
C ILE A 173 19.11 -9.98 -4.01
N ALA A 174 20.35 -9.49 -4.02
CA ALA A 174 21.07 -9.11 -2.81
C ALA A 174 20.35 -7.99 -2.05
N GLY A 175 19.86 -6.97 -2.75
CA GLY A 175 19.05 -5.89 -2.17
C GLY A 175 17.77 -6.39 -1.52
N LEU A 176 17.03 -7.28 -2.20
CA LEU A 176 15.82 -7.88 -1.66
C LEU A 176 16.11 -8.72 -0.40
N ILE A 177 17.13 -9.58 -0.44
CA ILE A 177 17.52 -10.40 0.71
C ILE A 177 17.95 -9.52 1.88
N ALA A 178 18.78 -8.50 1.63
CA ALA A 178 19.21 -7.55 2.66
C ALA A 178 18.00 -6.83 3.28
N THR A 179 17.04 -6.39 2.46
CA THR A 179 15.80 -5.76 2.93
C THR A 179 15.02 -6.70 3.84
N ILE A 180 14.82 -7.96 3.44
CA ILE A 180 14.07 -8.94 4.22
C ILE A 180 14.76 -9.21 5.57
N ILE A 181 16.10 -9.34 5.58
CA ILE A 181 16.87 -9.56 6.81
C ILE A 181 16.71 -8.38 7.77
N VAL A 182 16.90 -7.14 7.28
CA VAL A 182 16.78 -5.94 8.10
C VAL A 182 15.35 -5.75 8.60
N ALA A 183 14.34 -5.99 7.75
CA ALA A 183 12.93 -5.92 8.15
C ALA A 183 12.57 -6.98 9.20
N LEU A 184 13.08 -8.22 9.08
CA LEU A 184 12.89 -9.28 10.09
C LEU A 184 13.54 -8.92 11.42
N LEU A 185 14.73 -8.32 11.38
CA LEU A 185 15.45 -7.89 12.57
C LEU A 185 14.69 -6.75 13.28
N SER A 186 14.28 -5.73 12.52
CA SER A 186 13.46 -4.64 13.03
C SER A 186 12.13 -5.14 13.62
N TYR A 187 11.46 -6.07 12.94
CA TYR A 187 10.22 -6.65 13.43
C TYR A 187 10.40 -7.30 14.81
N LYS A 188 11.49 -8.05 15.00
CA LYS A 188 11.76 -8.74 16.27
C LYS A 188 12.19 -7.81 17.40
N ILE A 189 13.04 -6.82 17.10
CA ILE A 189 13.69 -5.96 18.11
C ILE A 189 12.84 -4.73 18.44
N ILE A 190 12.18 -4.12 17.46
CA ILE A 190 11.51 -2.84 17.61
C ILE A 190 10.00 -3.01 17.57
N GLU A 191 9.48 -3.60 16.48
CA GLU A 191 8.05 -3.65 16.24
C GLU A 191 7.31 -4.54 17.25
N LYS A 192 7.82 -5.75 17.49
CA LYS A 192 7.19 -6.71 18.39
C LYS A 192 7.14 -6.23 19.85
N PRO A 193 8.18 -5.62 20.43
CA PRO A 193 8.09 -5.02 21.76
C PRO A 193 7.11 -3.85 21.80
N PHE A 194 7.11 -2.98 20.79
CA PHE A 194 6.19 -1.85 20.73
C PHE A 194 4.71 -2.30 20.65
N LEU A 195 4.43 -3.32 19.84
CA LEU A 195 3.09 -3.93 19.76
C LEU A 195 2.65 -4.55 21.10
N ARG A 196 3.58 -5.17 21.84
CA ARG A 196 3.30 -5.70 23.19
C ARG A 196 2.98 -4.58 24.18
N LEU A 197 3.70 -3.47 24.13
CA LEU A 197 3.42 -2.29 24.96
C LEU A 197 2.05 -1.72 24.61
N LYS A 198 1.73 -1.57 23.32
CA LYS A 198 0.41 -1.15 22.87
C LYS A 198 -0.67 -2.03 23.49
N LEU A 199 -0.57 -3.36 23.36
CA LEU A 199 -1.58 -4.28 23.93
C LEU A 199 -1.70 -4.17 25.46
N LYS A 200 -0.59 -3.92 26.16
CA LYS A 200 -0.57 -3.77 27.62
C LYS A 200 -1.29 -2.50 28.10
N TYR A 201 -1.14 -1.39 27.38
CA TYR A 201 -1.67 -0.07 27.76
C TYR A 201 -2.94 0.33 26.98
N SER A 202 -3.37 -0.48 26.02
CA SER A 202 -4.66 -0.28 25.37
C SER A 202 -5.77 -0.56 26.38
N TYR A 203 -6.54 0.47 26.75
CA TYR A 203 -7.81 0.33 27.47
C TYR A 203 -8.84 -0.34 26.55
N ILE A 204 -8.63 -1.61 26.20
CA ILE A 204 -9.68 -2.44 25.63
C ILE A 204 -10.52 -2.87 26.82
N VAL A 205 -11.73 -2.30 26.93
CA VAL A 205 -12.80 -2.87 27.76
C VAL A 205 -12.89 -4.35 27.37
N LYS A 206 -12.45 -5.20 28.29
CA LYS A 206 -12.30 -6.64 28.15
C LYS A 206 -13.70 -7.23 27.90
N GLY A 207 -14.10 -7.29 26.64
CA GLY A 207 -15.47 -7.62 26.24
C GLY A 207 -15.55 -8.35 24.91
N GLN A 208 -14.59 -9.24 24.63
CA GLN A 208 -14.77 -10.43 23.77
C GLN A 208 -13.47 -11.22 23.82
N LYS A 209 -13.41 -12.12 24.80
CA LYS A 209 -12.65 -13.35 24.67
C LYS A 209 -13.30 -14.16 23.54
N ASP A 210 -12.47 -14.72 22.67
CA ASP A 210 -12.55 -16.06 22.08
C ASP A 210 -11.93 -16.03 20.68
N LEU A 211 -10.60 -16.19 20.69
CA LEU A 211 -9.81 -16.76 19.59
C LEU A 211 -9.51 -18.21 19.97
#